data_AF-A0A7Y2IXX1-F1
#
_entry.id   AF-A0A7Y2IXX1-F1
#
_cell.length_a   1.000
_cell.length_b   1.000
_cell.length_c   1.000
_cell.angle_alpha   90.00
_cell.angle_beta   90.00
_cell.angle_gamma   90.00
#
_symmetry.space_group_name_H-M   'P 1'
#
loop_
_entity.id
_entity.type
_entity.pdbx_description
1 polymer ?
#
loop_
_entity_poly.entity_id
_entity_poly.type
_entity_poly.pdbx_seq_one_letter_code
_entity_poly.pdbx_strand_id
1 'polypeptide(L)'
;MAPDSTSPSAAYDPRTVELRSFHDHVPAFLDGSDNPRLYLERCLELMAEREPEVKAFVALDPDAAREAADASTARYRAGTPLSPVDGMPFAVKDLFKTADFPTEINSPLLAGDRHRFDAAHVYALRQGGA
;
A
#
# COMPACT_ATOMS: atom_id res chain seq x y z
N MET A 1 35.85 3.56 -13.51
CA MET A 1 35.09 4.57 -14.26
C MET A 1 33.63 4.15 -14.16
N ALA A 2 32.89 4.72 -13.21
CA ALA A 2 31.48 4.40 -13.02
C ALA A 2 30.68 5.02 -14.19
N PRO A 3 29.67 4.34 -14.74
CA PRO A 3 28.84 4.91 -15.78
C PRO A 3 28.01 6.06 -15.19
N ASP A 4 28.18 7.24 -15.77
CA ASP A 4 27.39 8.43 -15.54
C ASP A 4 26.00 8.20 -16.16
N SER A 5 25.06 7.70 -15.36
CA SER A 5 23.68 7.43 -15.79
C SER A 5 22.74 8.52 -15.30
N THR A 6 23.05 9.78 -15.60
CA THR A 6 22.09 10.87 -15.41
C THR A 6 21.23 10.97 -16.66
N SER A 7 20.25 10.08 -16.79
CA SER A 7 19.15 10.31 -17.73
C SER A 7 18.45 11.59 -17.28
N PRO A 8 18.23 12.59 -18.15
CA PRO A 8 17.62 13.84 -17.74
C PRO A 8 16.23 13.55 -17.18
N SER A 9 16.03 13.80 -15.88
CA SER A 9 14.70 13.75 -15.27
C SER A 9 13.81 14.66 -16.10
N ALA A 10 12.82 14.07 -16.78
CA ALA A 10 11.76 14.86 -17.40
C ALA A 10 11.21 15.82 -16.32
N ALA A 11 11.05 17.09 -16.66
CA ALA A 11 10.53 18.07 -15.73
C ALA A 11 9.14 17.62 -15.25
N TYR A 12 8.98 17.42 -13.94
CA TYR A 12 7.70 17.06 -13.33
C TYR A 12 6.68 18.19 -13.57
N ASP A 13 5.59 17.91 -14.30
CA ASP A 13 4.43 18.80 -14.42
C ASP A 13 3.21 18.13 -13.77
N PRO A 14 2.75 18.60 -12.60
CA PRO A 14 1.63 17.98 -11.89
C PRO A 14 0.30 18.02 -12.66
N ARG A 15 0.20 18.80 -13.75
CA ARG A 15 -1.02 18.91 -14.57
C ARG A 15 -1.11 17.83 -15.64
N THR A 16 -0.02 17.15 -15.95
CA THR A 16 0.04 16.12 -17.00
C THR A 16 0.27 14.72 -16.44
N VAL A 17 0.48 14.59 -15.13
CA VAL A 17 0.63 13.30 -14.45
C VAL A 17 -0.71 12.61 -14.32
N GLU A 18 -0.81 11.43 -14.93
CA GLU A 18 -1.91 10.51 -14.69
C GLU A 18 -1.67 9.77 -13.38
N LEU A 19 -2.56 9.98 -12.40
CA LEU A 19 -2.47 9.31 -11.11
C LEU A 19 -3.00 7.88 -11.22
N ARG A 20 -2.28 6.92 -10.62
CA ARG A 20 -2.76 5.54 -10.50
C ARG A 20 -3.82 5.48 -9.40
N SER A 21 -5.08 5.56 -9.81
CA SER A 21 -6.22 5.51 -8.88
C SER A 21 -6.64 4.08 -8.62
N PHE A 22 -6.76 3.70 -7.33
CA PHE A 22 -7.34 2.42 -6.95
C PHE A 22 -8.76 2.24 -7.51
N HIS A 23 -9.55 3.32 -7.53
CA HIS A 23 -10.93 3.32 -8.01
C HIS A 23 -11.04 2.79 -9.46
N ASP A 24 -10.05 3.06 -10.30
CA ASP A 24 -10.08 2.68 -11.72
C ASP A 24 -9.88 1.16 -11.91
N HIS A 25 -9.39 0.46 -10.88
CA HIS A 25 -9.24 -0.99 -10.87
C HIS A 25 -10.46 -1.74 -10.33
N VAL A 26 -11.34 -1.06 -9.58
CA VAL A 26 -12.53 -1.69 -8.98
C VAL A 26 -13.46 -2.35 -10.02
N PRO A 27 -13.74 -1.75 -11.20
CA PRO A 27 -14.53 -2.42 -12.23
C PRO A 27 -13.97 -3.79 -12.65
N ALA A 28 -12.64 -3.91 -12.77
CA ALA A 28 -11.98 -5.15 -13.15
C ALA A 28 -12.03 -6.21 -12.03
N PHE A 29 -12.11 -5.78 -10.77
CA PHE A 29 -12.34 -6.71 -9.64
C PHE A 29 -13.77 -7.23 -9.61
N LEU A 30 -14.74 -6.40 -10.00
CA LEU A 30 -16.16 -6.75 -10.04
C LEU A 30 -16.50 -7.69 -11.20
N ASP A 31 -15.90 -7.48 -12.37
CA ASP A 31 -16.10 -8.35 -13.54
C ASP A 31 -15.20 -9.60 -13.54
N GLY A 32 -14.23 -9.66 -12.62
CA GLY A 32 -13.32 -10.79 -12.42
C GLY A 32 -12.16 -10.86 -13.41
N SER A 33 -11.97 -9.85 -14.26
CA SER A 33 -10.80 -9.73 -15.14
C SER A 33 -9.50 -9.43 -14.38
N ASP A 34 -9.61 -8.95 -13.15
CA ASP A 34 -8.51 -8.71 -12.21
C ASP A 34 -8.95 -9.01 -10.77
N ASN A 35 -8.06 -8.86 -9.79
CA ASN A 35 -8.43 -8.97 -8.38
C ASN A 35 -7.46 -8.23 -7.44
N PRO A 36 -7.88 -7.96 -6.18
CA PRO A 36 -7.04 -7.32 -5.18
C PRO A 36 -5.67 -7.96 -4.96
N ARG A 37 -5.56 -9.30 -5.00
CA ARG A 37 -4.28 -9.99 -4.84
C ARG A 37 -3.32 -9.69 -5.99
N LEU A 38 -3.77 -9.77 -7.23
CA LEU A 38 -2.94 -9.43 -8.40
C LEU A 38 -2.56 -7.94 -8.40
N TYR A 39 -3.47 -7.06 -7.96
CA TYR A 39 -3.17 -5.64 -7.79
C TYR A 39 -2.08 -5.38 -6.75
N LEU A 40 -2.16 -6.04 -5.59
CA LEU A 40 -1.12 -5.96 -4.57
C LEU A 40 0.24 -6.43 -5.10
N GLU A 41 0.32 -7.56 -5.82
CA GLU A 41 1.62 -8.03 -6.35
C GLU A 41 2.25 -6.99 -7.30
N ARG A 42 1.46 -6.34 -8.15
CA ARG A 42 1.97 -5.25 -9.01
C ARG A 42 2.47 -4.05 -8.21
N CYS A 43 1.84 -3.74 -7.07
CA CYS A 43 2.33 -2.71 -6.14
C CYS A 43 3.64 -3.13 -5.47
N LEU A 44 3.74 -4.38 -5.02
CA LEU A 44 4.95 -4.92 -4.38
C LEU A 44 6.14 -5.00 -5.35
N GLU A 45 5.89 -5.37 -6.61
CA GLU A 45 6.90 -5.36 -7.68
C GLU A 45 7.46 -3.95 -7.90
N LEU A 46 6.57 -2.94 -8.03
CA LEU A 46 6.99 -1.55 -8.17
C LEU A 46 7.73 -1.03 -6.93
N MET A 47 7.25 -1.38 -5.74
CA MET A 47 7.91 -1.03 -4.49
C MET A 47 9.32 -1.62 -4.46
N ALA A 48 9.49 -2.90 -4.76
CA ALA A 48 10.80 -3.55 -4.79
C ALA A 48 11.77 -2.89 -5.77
N GLU A 49 11.29 -2.44 -6.94
CA GLU A 49 12.09 -1.71 -7.92
C GLU A 49 12.53 -0.32 -7.41
N ARG A 50 11.62 0.41 -6.75
CA ARG A 50 11.82 1.84 -6.45
C ARG A 50 12.34 2.13 -5.04
N GLU A 51 12.10 1.24 -4.09
CA GLU A 51 12.45 1.46 -2.69
C GLU A 51 13.95 1.67 -2.41
N PRO A 52 14.91 1.07 -3.15
CA PRO A 52 16.34 1.37 -2.96
C PRO A 52 16.69 2.86 -3.15
N GLU A 53 15.94 3.55 -4.01
CA GLU A 53 16.12 4.98 -4.30
C GLU A 53 15.21 5.86 -3.46
N VAL A 54 13.93 5.49 -3.35
CA VAL A 54 12.88 6.31 -2.69
C VAL A 54 12.99 6.25 -1.18
N LYS A 55 13.26 5.06 -0.61
CA LYS A 55 13.36 4.83 0.84
C LYS A 55 12.12 5.30 1.61
N ALA A 56 10.93 4.94 1.12
CA ALA A 56 9.66 5.38 1.68
C ALA A 56 9.23 4.61 2.95
N PHE A 57 9.69 3.37 3.14
CA PHE A 57 9.16 2.47 4.16
C PHE A 57 10.20 2.14 5.25
N VAL A 58 9.78 2.22 6.52
CA VAL A 58 10.59 1.82 7.68
C VAL A 58 10.23 0.43 8.21
N ALA A 59 9.03 -0.04 7.90
CA ALA A 59 8.53 -1.36 8.26
C ALA A 59 7.57 -1.88 7.18
N LEU A 60 7.63 -3.18 6.89
CA LEU A 60 6.83 -3.86 5.87
C LEU A 60 6.48 -5.26 6.36
N ASP A 61 5.27 -5.72 6.02
CA ASP A 61 4.85 -7.12 6.14
C ASP A 61 4.08 -7.52 4.87
N PRO A 62 4.82 -7.92 3.82
CA PRO A 62 4.21 -8.32 2.55
C PRO A 62 3.29 -9.54 2.68
N ASP A 63 3.53 -10.41 3.66
CA ASP A 63 2.76 -11.63 3.83
C ASP A 63 1.40 -11.32 4.48
N ALA A 64 1.37 -10.48 5.51
CA ALA A 64 0.10 -9.98 6.06
C ALA A 64 -0.72 -9.19 5.02
N ALA A 65 -0.06 -8.39 4.18
CA ALA A 65 -0.73 -7.69 3.08
C ALA A 65 -1.35 -8.67 2.08
N ARG A 66 -0.63 -9.76 1.73
CA ARG A 66 -1.13 -10.81 0.83
C ARG A 66 -2.32 -11.55 1.42
N GLU A 67 -2.30 -11.89 2.70
CA GLU A 67 -3.43 -12.51 3.39
C GLU A 67 -4.69 -11.62 3.34
N ALA A 68 -4.53 -10.31 3.58
CA ALA A 68 -5.63 -9.36 3.48
C ALA A 68 -6.19 -9.26 2.04
N ALA A 69 -5.30 -9.21 1.04
CA ALA A 69 -5.68 -9.16 -0.36
C ALA A 69 -6.35 -10.46 -0.86
N ASP A 70 -5.94 -11.63 -0.34
CA ASP A 70 -6.59 -12.91 -0.62
C ASP A 70 -8.01 -12.94 -0.05
N ALA A 71 -8.20 -12.44 1.18
CA ALA A 71 -9.53 -12.31 1.79
C ALA A 71 -10.44 -11.34 1.02
N SER A 72 -9.90 -10.21 0.55
CA SER A 72 -10.62 -9.27 -0.31
C SER A 72 -10.97 -9.91 -1.66
N THR A 73 -10.04 -10.63 -2.28
CA THR A 73 -10.26 -11.37 -3.53
C THR A 73 -11.41 -12.37 -3.40
N ALA A 74 -11.50 -13.07 -2.26
CA ALA A 74 -12.62 -13.97 -2.00
C ALA A 74 -13.97 -13.22 -1.92
N ARG A 75 -14.00 -12.04 -1.29
CA ARG A 75 -15.21 -11.20 -1.20
C ARG A 75 -15.65 -10.66 -2.56
N TYR A 76 -14.72 -10.20 -3.39
CA TYR A 76 -15.03 -9.76 -4.76
C TYR A 76 -15.61 -10.90 -5.60
N ARG A 77 -14.99 -12.10 -5.54
CA ARG A 77 -15.52 -13.30 -6.21
C ARG A 77 -16.92 -13.69 -5.75
N ALA A 78 -17.24 -13.44 -4.48
CA ALA A 78 -18.57 -13.70 -3.92
C ALA A 78 -19.58 -12.58 -4.18
N GLY A 79 -19.18 -11.45 -4.78
CA GLY A 79 -20.04 -10.28 -4.97
C GLY A 79 -20.36 -9.52 -3.68
N THR A 80 -19.52 -9.64 -2.65
CA THR A 80 -19.73 -9.05 -1.32
C THR A 80 -18.52 -8.22 -0.83
N PRO A 81 -18.02 -7.23 -1.60
CA PRO A 81 -16.98 -6.34 -1.11
C PRO A 81 -17.49 -5.53 0.10
N LEU A 82 -16.63 -5.26 1.08
CA LEU A 82 -16.98 -4.57 2.32
C LEU A 82 -17.27 -3.08 2.10
N SER A 83 -16.54 -2.45 1.18
CA SER A 83 -16.62 -1.01 0.94
C SER A 83 -15.97 -0.63 -0.40
N PRO A 84 -16.04 0.64 -0.83
CA PRO A 84 -15.32 1.13 -2.01
C PRO A 84 -13.79 1.04 -1.93
N VAL A 85 -13.22 0.78 -0.75
CA VAL A 85 -11.77 0.60 -0.57
C VAL A 85 -11.37 -0.83 -0.22
N ASP A 86 -12.30 -1.79 -0.32
CA ASP A 86 -11.98 -3.20 -0.06
C ASP A 86 -10.89 -3.66 -1.04
N GLY A 87 -9.76 -4.15 -0.51
CA GLY A 87 -8.62 -4.61 -1.31
C GLY A 87 -7.64 -3.52 -1.73
N MET A 88 -7.79 -2.29 -1.23
CA MET A 88 -6.87 -1.18 -1.52
C MET A 88 -5.59 -1.25 -0.67
N PRO A 89 -4.41 -1.54 -1.27
CA PRO A 89 -3.14 -1.41 -0.55
C PRO A 89 -2.95 0.03 -0.09
N PHE A 90 -2.64 0.22 1.19
CA PHE A 90 -2.36 1.53 1.75
C PHE A 90 -1.17 1.48 2.71
N ALA A 91 -0.46 2.61 2.79
CA ALA A 91 0.66 2.80 3.71
C ALA A 91 0.25 3.75 4.84
N VAL A 92 0.71 3.47 6.06
CA VAL A 92 0.51 4.32 7.22
C VAL A 92 1.80 5.09 7.46
N LYS A 93 1.69 6.42 7.55
CA LYS A 93 2.84 7.24 7.94
C LYS A 93 3.26 6.84 9.35
N ASP A 94 4.57 6.71 9.60
CA ASP A 94 5.19 6.39 10.89
C ASP A 94 5.04 7.54 11.93
N LEU A 95 3.80 7.96 12.13
CA LEU A 95 3.29 8.93 13.10
C LEU A 95 2.00 8.39 13.73
N PHE A 96 1.38 7.39 13.09
CA PHE A 96 0.11 6.84 13.48
C PHE A 96 0.30 5.41 13.95
N LYS A 97 -0.36 5.10 15.07
CA LYS A 97 -0.26 3.81 15.73
C LYS A 97 -0.92 2.74 14.86
N THR A 98 -0.25 1.60 14.78
CA THR A 98 -0.79 0.37 14.22
C THR A 98 -0.63 -0.75 15.25
N ALA A 99 -1.51 -1.74 15.21
CA ALA A 99 -1.46 -2.86 16.14
C ALA A 99 -0.31 -3.86 15.82
N ASP A 100 0.22 -3.81 14.60
CA ASP A 100 1.12 -4.80 14.00
C ASP A 100 2.55 -4.27 13.77
N PHE A 101 2.72 -2.97 13.53
CA PHE A 101 4.04 -2.34 13.32
C PHE A 101 4.48 -1.44 14.49
N PRO A 102 5.79 -1.21 14.66
CA PRO A 102 6.25 -0.15 15.54
C PRO A 102 5.81 1.23 15.03
N THR A 103 5.81 2.22 15.92
CA THR A 103 5.59 3.64 15.58
C THR A 103 6.74 4.44 16.17
N GLU A 104 7.73 4.78 15.34
CA GLU A 104 9.02 5.30 15.79
C GLU A 104 9.18 6.81 15.56
N ILE A 105 8.27 7.42 14.79
CA ILE A 105 8.27 8.87 14.49
C ILE A 105 9.62 9.33 13.93
N ASN A 106 10.30 8.43 13.21
CA ASN A 106 11.67 8.64 12.72
C ASN A 106 12.64 9.17 13.82
N SER A 107 12.48 8.70 15.06
CA SER A 107 13.27 9.13 16.22
C SER A 107 13.93 7.94 16.92
N PRO A 108 15.27 7.95 17.11
CA PRO A 108 15.95 6.89 17.85
C PRO A 108 15.45 6.68 19.29
N LEU A 109 14.80 7.69 19.88
CA LEU A 109 14.22 7.59 21.21
C LEU A 109 13.00 6.65 21.27
N LEU A 110 12.38 6.40 20.14
CA LEU A 110 11.16 5.59 20.00
C LEU A 110 11.42 4.30 19.20
N ALA A 111 12.68 3.92 19.00
CA ALA A 111 13.03 2.70 18.29
C ALA A 111 12.36 1.49 18.96
N GLY A 112 11.58 0.74 18.18
CA GLY A 112 10.82 -0.42 18.64
C GLY A 112 9.57 -0.10 19.48
N ASP A 113 9.13 1.16 19.59
CA ASP A 113 7.89 1.49 20.31
C ASP A 113 6.69 0.84 19.59
N ARG A 114 5.96 0.00 20.32
CA ARG A 114 4.88 -0.82 19.78
C ARG A 114 3.59 -0.60 20.56
N HIS A 115 2.50 -0.53 19.83
CA HIS A 115 1.17 -0.42 20.37
C HIS A 115 0.33 -1.62 19.95
N ARG A 116 -0.72 -1.93 20.71
CA ARG A 116 -1.63 -3.07 20.43
C ARG A 116 -2.99 -2.60 19.92
N PHE A 117 -3.01 -1.42 19.31
CA PHE A 117 -4.23 -0.80 18.81
C PHE A 117 -3.91 0.12 17.63
N ASP A 118 -4.88 0.24 16.75
CA ASP A 118 -4.82 1.11 15.59
C ASP A 118 -5.23 2.54 15.94
N ALA A 119 -4.64 3.51 15.25
CA ALA A 119 -5.24 4.83 15.12
C ALA A 119 -6.61 4.72 14.42
N ALA A 120 -7.54 5.63 14.72
CA ALA A 120 -8.93 5.52 14.28
C ALA A 120 -9.11 5.35 12.75
N HIS A 121 -8.28 6.01 11.94
CA HIS A 121 -8.34 5.90 10.48
C HIS A 121 -7.76 4.58 9.96
N VAL A 122 -6.70 4.04 10.60
CA VAL A 122 -6.15 2.71 10.28
C VAL A 122 -7.20 1.64 10.57
N TYR A 123 -7.83 1.72 11.75
CA TYR A 123 -8.93 0.83 12.12
C TYR A 123 -10.06 0.89 11.09
N ALA A 124 -10.53 2.09 10.75
CA ALA A 124 -11.62 2.28 9.80
C ALA A 124 -11.28 1.73 8.40
N LEU A 125 -10.05 1.93 7.92
CA LEU A 125 -9.60 1.40 6.63
C LEU A 125 -9.58 -0.14 6.64
N ARG A 126 -9.05 -0.76 7.70
CA ARG A 126 -9.09 -2.22 7.87
C ARG A 126 -10.52 -2.76 7.92
N GLN A 127 -11.43 -2.08 8.63
CA GLN A 127 -12.86 -2.47 8.64
C GLN A 127 -13.51 -2.33 7.25
N GLY A 128 -13.03 -1.38 6.44
CA GLY A 128 -13.42 -1.24 5.03
C GLY A 128 -12.81 -2.27 4.09
N GLY A 129 -11.90 -3.11 4.57
CA GLY A 129 -11.22 -4.16 3.80
C GLY A 129 -9.94 -3.72 3.08
N ALA A 130 -9.44 -2.51 3.34
CA ALA A 130 -8.16 -2.03 2.82
C ALA A 130 -6.96 -2.75 3.47
#